data_AF-A0A7S2Q627-F1
#
_entry.id   AF-A0A7S2Q627-F1
#
_cell.length_a   1.000
_cell.length_b   1.000
_cell.length_c   1.000
_cell.angle_alpha   90.00
_cell.angle_beta   90.00
_cell.angle_gamma   90.00
#
_symmetry.space_group_name_H-M   'P 1'
#
loop_
_entity.id
_entity.type
_entity.pdbx_description
1 polymer ?
#
loop_
_entity_poly.entity_id
_entity_poly.type
_entity_poly.pdbx_seq_one_letter_code
_entity_poly.pdbx_strand_id
1 'polypeptide(L)'
;VGMLRVLNTHFDHVGTVARQRSAELIAREVTAGAAEWPQCVQIVTGDFNNVKANNEVYDILTHSATGLRDAAKCVPLDGVVPFTLHKFEGLAFEASRGDGTVELAGAATSRGADDQHIDWVLFRNGSDLQVAPARYRVLTDRAPGGGPYLSDHFPVCVAFTVVRRGTSSGEVWHESQERSENPSDGPIRSRL
;
A
#
# COMPACT_ATOMS: atom_id res chain seq x y z
N VAL A 1 18.00 -14.27 6.81
CA VAL A 1 16.94 -13.79 7.75
C VAL A 1 15.74 -13.40 6.90
N GLY A 2 14.50 -13.65 7.34
CA GLY A 2 13.33 -13.18 6.58
C GLY A 2 13.27 -11.65 6.63
N MET A 3 13.20 -11.00 5.47
CA MET A 3 13.21 -9.53 5.38
C MET A 3 11.86 -9.02 4.87
N LEU A 4 11.41 -7.91 5.45
CA LEU A 4 10.19 -7.20 5.06
C LEU A 4 10.55 -5.73 4.77
N ARG A 5 10.20 -5.25 3.59
CA ARG A 5 10.27 -3.83 3.22
C ARG A 5 8.85 -3.28 3.11
N VAL A 6 8.60 -2.15 3.74
CA VAL A 6 7.31 -1.44 3.64
C VAL A 6 7.56 -0.09 2.99
N LEU A 7 6.86 0.19 1.90
CA LEU A 7 6.84 1.48 1.23
C LEU A 7 5.48 2.12 1.49
N ASN A 8 5.47 3.33 2.04
CA ASN A 8 4.23 4.08 2.22
C ASN A 8 4.26 5.34 1.35
N THR A 9 3.13 5.69 0.73
CA THR A 9 3.03 6.85 -0.16
C THR A 9 1.72 7.62 0.03
N HIS A 10 1.67 8.82 -0.54
CA HIS A 10 0.46 9.62 -0.70
C HIS A 10 0.57 10.32 -2.05
N PHE A 11 -0.30 9.96 -2.99
CA PHE A 11 -0.29 10.47 -4.36
C PHE A 11 -0.93 11.84 -4.47
N ASP A 12 -0.57 12.58 -5.52
CA ASP A 12 -1.18 13.88 -5.79
C ASP A 12 -2.68 13.75 -6.12
N HIS A 13 -3.51 14.56 -5.48
CA HIS A 13 -4.96 14.54 -5.63
C HIS A 13 -5.44 15.23 -6.92
N VAL A 14 -4.64 16.11 -7.53
CA VAL A 14 -5.00 16.86 -8.74
C VAL A 14 -4.32 16.32 -10.00
N GLY A 15 -3.00 16.14 -9.95
CA GLY A 15 -2.13 15.85 -11.07
C GLY A 15 -2.17 14.39 -11.51
N THR A 16 -2.99 14.09 -12.52
CA THR A 16 -3.05 12.76 -13.16
C THR A 16 -1.69 12.26 -13.62
N VAL A 17 -0.89 13.13 -14.27
CA VAL A 17 0.48 12.82 -14.71
C VAL A 17 1.39 12.53 -13.51
N ALA A 18 1.24 13.28 -12.41
CA ALA A 18 2.04 13.06 -11.21
C ALA A 18 1.72 11.70 -10.58
N ARG A 19 0.44 11.29 -10.54
CA ARG A 19 0.04 9.94 -10.09
C ARG A 19 0.63 8.85 -10.99
N GLN A 20 0.55 9.00 -12.32
CA GLN A 20 1.13 8.04 -13.27
C GLN A 20 2.65 7.90 -13.07
N ARG A 21 3.39 9.01 -13.03
CA ARG A 21 4.85 8.98 -12.81
C ARG A 21 5.23 8.42 -11.44
N SER A 22 4.41 8.67 -10.41
CA SER A 22 4.60 8.09 -9.08
C SER A 22 4.40 6.58 -9.10
N ALA A 23 3.38 6.09 -9.82
CA ALA A 23 3.14 4.66 -10.01
C ALA A 23 4.31 3.98 -10.74
N GLU A 24 4.79 4.58 -11.83
CA GLU A 24 5.95 4.08 -12.58
C GLU A 24 7.22 4.05 -11.72
N LEU A 25 7.44 5.06 -10.88
CA LEU A 25 8.57 5.11 -9.96
C LEU A 25 8.49 3.97 -8.94
N ILE A 26 7.34 3.82 -8.27
CA ILE A 26 7.14 2.73 -7.30
C ILE A 26 7.29 1.36 -7.97
N ALA A 27 6.76 1.17 -9.18
CA ALA A 27 6.93 -0.08 -9.94
C ALA A 27 8.41 -0.39 -10.20
N ARG A 28 9.22 0.61 -10.58
CA ARG A 28 10.68 0.45 -10.72
C ARG A 28 11.35 0.12 -9.39
N GLU A 29 11.04 0.85 -8.32
CA GLU A 29 11.62 0.64 -6.98
C GLU A 29 11.32 -0.74 -6.38
N VAL A 30 10.10 -1.23 -6.61
CA VAL A 30 9.67 -2.56 -6.16
C VAL A 30 10.36 -3.65 -6.98
N THR A 31 10.50 -3.46 -8.29
CA THR A 31 11.18 -4.42 -9.18
C THR A 31 12.67 -4.46 -8.89
N ALA A 32 13.32 -3.31 -8.73
CA ALA A 32 14.72 -3.19 -8.35
C ALA A 32 14.98 -3.83 -6.97
N GLY A 33 14.17 -3.49 -5.97
CA GLY A 33 14.29 -4.07 -4.63
C GLY A 33 14.09 -5.58 -4.59
N ALA A 34 13.34 -6.14 -5.54
CA ALA A 34 13.20 -7.59 -5.63
C ALA A 34 14.35 -8.29 -6.34
N ALA A 35 15.02 -7.61 -7.27
CA ALA A 35 16.24 -8.10 -7.89
C ALA A 35 17.41 -8.04 -6.89
N GLU A 36 17.48 -6.96 -6.11
CA GLU A 36 18.50 -6.75 -5.08
C GLU A 36 18.29 -7.66 -3.86
N TRP A 37 17.03 -7.83 -3.42
CA TRP A 37 16.66 -8.62 -2.25
C TRP A 37 15.56 -9.64 -2.57
N PRO A 38 15.87 -10.73 -3.30
CA PRO A 38 14.88 -11.72 -3.71
C PRO A 38 14.16 -12.39 -2.54
N GLN A 39 14.79 -12.47 -1.36
CA GLN A 39 14.23 -13.01 -0.12
C GLN A 39 13.20 -12.09 0.56
N CYS A 40 13.10 -10.83 0.12
CA CYS A 40 12.34 -9.79 0.79
C CYS A 40 10.87 -9.79 0.36
N VAL A 41 9.97 -9.83 1.34
CA VAL A 41 8.56 -9.44 1.11
C VAL A 41 8.53 -7.92 0.98
N GLN A 42 7.82 -7.40 -0.01
CA GLN A 42 7.60 -5.96 -0.13
C GLN A 42 6.11 -5.67 -0.02
N ILE A 43 5.75 -4.71 0.83
CA ILE A 43 4.39 -4.20 0.99
C ILE A 43 4.39 -2.72 0.59
N VAL A 44 3.45 -2.34 -0.26
CA VAL A 44 3.20 -0.94 -0.63
C VAL A 44 1.85 -0.53 -0.05
N THR A 45 1.84 0.52 0.75
CA THR A 45 0.62 1.11 1.31
C THR A 45 0.52 2.58 0.93
N GLY A 46 -0.67 3.14 1.01
CA GLY A 46 -0.84 4.58 0.88
C GLY A 46 -2.23 4.99 0.46
N ASP A 47 -2.41 6.30 0.43
CA ASP A 47 -3.50 6.97 -0.26
C ASP A 47 -3.05 7.25 -1.69
N PHE A 48 -3.68 6.59 -2.66
CA PHE A 48 -3.33 6.71 -4.07
C PHE A 48 -4.13 7.80 -4.78
N ASN A 49 -5.06 8.48 -4.09
CA ASN A 49 -5.94 9.52 -4.62
C ASN A 49 -6.55 9.15 -5.97
N ASN A 50 -6.90 7.87 -6.12
CA ASN A 50 -7.37 7.30 -7.36
C ASN A 50 -8.12 6.01 -7.08
N VAL A 51 -9.22 5.75 -7.79
CA VAL A 51 -10.01 4.52 -7.65
C VAL A 51 -9.38 3.36 -8.41
N LYS A 52 -9.73 2.11 -8.09
CA LYS A 52 -9.11 0.95 -8.77
C LYS A 52 -9.69 0.70 -10.16
N ALA A 53 -10.98 0.97 -10.34
CA ALA A 53 -11.68 0.68 -11.60
C ALA A 53 -11.20 1.60 -12.74
N ASN A 54 -10.92 1.02 -13.91
CA ASN A 54 -10.54 1.72 -15.13
C ASN A 54 -9.39 2.74 -14.93
N ASN A 55 -8.35 2.36 -14.18
CA ASN A 55 -7.30 3.27 -13.75
C ASN A 55 -5.89 2.78 -14.10
N GLU A 56 -5.22 3.55 -14.96
CA GLU A 56 -3.83 3.30 -15.38
C GLU A 56 -2.83 3.25 -14.21
N VAL A 57 -3.04 4.03 -13.14
CA VAL A 57 -2.18 3.99 -11.93
C VAL A 57 -2.25 2.62 -11.25
N TYR A 58 -3.46 2.08 -11.11
CA TYR A 58 -3.67 0.76 -10.54
C TYR A 58 -3.10 -0.33 -11.46
N ASP A 59 -3.31 -0.20 -12.77
CA ASP A 59 -2.79 -1.14 -13.78
C ASP A 59 -1.25 -1.17 -13.79
N ILE A 60 -0.57 -0.02 -13.70
CA ILE A 60 0.89 0.06 -13.62
C ILE A 60 1.41 -0.68 -12.40
N LEU A 61 0.82 -0.41 -11.22
CA LEU A 61 1.29 -1.00 -9.97
C LEU A 61 1.01 -2.51 -9.91
N THR A 62 -0.12 -2.97 -10.43
CA THR A 62 -0.52 -4.39 -10.42
C THR A 62 -0.10 -5.17 -11.68
N HIS A 63 0.62 -4.52 -12.60
CA HIS A 63 1.18 -5.17 -13.77
C HIS A 63 2.05 -6.37 -13.37
N SER A 64 1.95 -7.49 -14.10
CA SER A 64 2.61 -8.75 -13.76
C SER A 64 4.13 -8.63 -13.53
N ALA A 65 4.79 -7.71 -14.23
CA ALA A 65 6.21 -7.41 -14.09
C ALA A 65 6.61 -6.89 -12.69
N THR A 66 5.72 -6.18 -11.98
CA THR A 66 6.01 -5.68 -10.62
C THR A 66 5.91 -6.80 -9.58
N GLY A 67 5.16 -7.86 -9.89
CA GLY A 67 4.82 -8.94 -8.97
C GLY A 67 3.92 -8.52 -7.80
N LEU A 68 3.47 -7.26 -7.75
CA LEU A 68 2.54 -6.77 -6.73
C LEU A 68 1.15 -7.34 -6.97
N ARG A 69 0.51 -7.76 -5.88
CA ARG A 69 -0.89 -8.16 -5.84
C ARG A 69 -1.62 -7.27 -4.85
N ASP A 70 -2.88 -6.99 -5.14
CA ASP A 70 -3.77 -6.27 -4.23
C ASP A 70 -4.30 -7.22 -3.15
N ALA A 71 -4.08 -6.88 -1.88
CA ALA A 71 -4.56 -7.66 -0.76
C ALA A 71 -6.09 -7.80 -0.75
N ALA A 72 -6.83 -6.77 -1.19
CA ALA A 72 -8.29 -6.79 -1.26
C ALA A 72 -8.81 -7.83 -2.26
N LYS A 73 -8.04 -8.10 -3.33
CA LYS A 73 -8.40 -9.10 -4.35
C LYS A 73 -8.01 -10.53 -3.96
N CYS A 74 -7.38 -10.74 -2.81
CA CYS A 74 -6.85 -12.03 -2.37
C CYS A 74 -7.69 -12.70 -1.26
N VAL A 75 -8.71 -12.03 -0.72
CA VAL A 75 -9.58 -12.55 0.35
C VAL A 75 -11.03 -12.13 0.10
N PRO A 76 -12.02 -12.83 0.69
CA PRO A 76 -13.40 -12.35 0.72
C PRO A 76 -13.50 -10.97 1.36
N LEU A 77 -14.33 -10.09 0.77
CA LEU A 77 -14.57 -8.72 1.22
C LEU A 77 -15.91 -8.58 1.96
N ASP A 78 -16.30 -9.61 2.72
CA ASP A 78 -17.59 -9.65 3.41
C ASP A 78 -17.72 -8.48 4.40
N GLY A 79 -18.75 -7.65 4.21
CA GLY A 79 -19.04 -6.51 5.09
C GLY A 79 -18.05 -5.33 4.97
N VAL A 80 -17.17 -5.34 3.95
CA VAL A 80 -16.32 -4.20 3.63
C VAL A 80 -17.17 -3.10 2.96
N VAL A 81 -17.01 -1.87 3.42
CA VAL A 81 -17.65 -0.70 2.81
C VAL A 81 -16.98 -0.38 1.47
N PRO A 82 -17.70 0.16 0.47
CA PRO A 82 -17.18 0.30 -0.88
C PRO A 82 -16.12 1.39 -1.07
N PHE A 83 -15.95 2.27 -0.08
CA PHE A 83 -15.06 3.43 -0.11
C PHE A 83 -14.24 3.54 1.18
N THR A 84 -13.07 4.17 1.07
CA THR A 84 -12.21 4.47 2.21
C THR A 84 -12.28 5.95 2.59
N LEU A 85 -12.37 6.87 1.62
CA LEU A 85 -12.63 8.29 1.86
C LEU A 85 -14.10 8.53 2.26
N HIS A 86 -14.31 9.36 3.28
CA HIS A 86 -15.63 9.68 3.80
C HIS A 86 -15.80 11.10 4.37
N LYS A 87 -14.82 12.01 4.25
CA LYS A 87 -14.91 13.44 4.65
C LYS A 87 -15.49 13.68 6.05
N PHE A 88 -15.16 12.84 7.02
CA PHE A 88 -15.72 12.85 8.39
C PHE A 88 -17.24 12.54 8.51
N GLU A 89 -17.91 12.19 7.42
CA GLU A 89 -19.34 11.78 7.40
C GLU A 89 -19.53 10.28 7.67
N GLY A 90 -18.48 9.49 7.40
CA GLY A 90 -18.45 8.05 7.63
C GLY A 90 -19.42 7.30 6.73
N LEU A 91 -20.22 6.38 7.30
CA LEU A 91 -21.16 5.57 6.51
C LEU A 91 -22.26 6.39 5.81
N ALA A 92 -22.48 7.63 6.23
CA ALA A 92 -23.42 8.55 5.58
C ALA A 92 -22.80 9.28 4.37
N PHE A 93 -21.51 9.09 4.09
CA PHE A 93 -20.84 9.74 2.98
C PHE A 93 -21.40 9.30 1.63
N GLU A 94 -21.84 10.26 0.83
CA GLU A 94 -22.22 10.02 -0.55
C GLU A 94 -20.97 9.99 -1.43
N ALA A 95 -20.42 8.80 -1.66
CA ALA A 95 -19.19 8.63 -2.46
C ALA A 95 -19.30 9.23 -3.87
N SER A 96 -20.49 9.29 -4.47
CA SER A 96 -20.73 9.98 -5.75
C SER A 96 -20.35 11.46 -5.74
N ARG A 97 -20.28 12.10 -4.57
CA ARG A 97 -19.85 13.50 -4.41
C ARG A 97 -18.34 13.66 -4.54
N GLY A 98 -17.56 12.60 -4.30
CA GLY A 98 -16.10 12.66 -4.18
C GLY A 98 -15.64 13.64 -3.09
N ASP A 99 -14.35 14.00 -3.12
CA ASP A 99 -13.81 15.07 -2.26
C ASP A 99 -13.75 16.45 -2.91
N GLY A 100 -13.94 16.52 -4.23
CA GLY A 100 -13.77 17.71 -5.06
C GLY A 100 -12.56 17.62 -6.01
N THR A 101 -11.73 16.59 -5.87
CA THR A 101 -10.47 16.39 -6.61
C THR A 101 -10.29 14.95 -7.10
N VAL A 102 -10.82 13.97 -6.38
CA VAL A 102 -10.86 12.55 -6.74
C VAL A 102 -12.31 12.15 -7.05
N GLU A 103 -12.54 11.71 -8.29
CA GLU A 103 -13.85 11.22 -8.71
C GLU A 103 -14.04 9.75 -8.30
N LEU A 104 -14.79 9.52 -7.23
CA LEU A 104 -15.17 8.16 -6.81
C LEU A 104 -16.37 7.63 -7.62
N ALA A 105 -17.15 8.51 -8.25
CA ALA A 105 -18.37 8.18 -8.98
C ALA A 105 -18.11 7.35 -10.25
N GLY A 106 -16.95 7.50 -10.90
CA GLY A 106 -16.60 6.72 -12.11
C GLY A 106 -16.57 5.22 -11.86
N ALA A 107 -16.24 4.81 -10.63
CA ALA A 107 -16.28 3.42 -10.17
C ALA A 107 -17.68 2.94 -9.74
N ALA A 108 -18.69 3.81 -9.65
CA ALA A 108 -20.05 3.41 -9.27
C ALA A 108 -20.76 2.52 -10.33
N THR A 109 -20.20 2.44 -11.54
CA THR A 109 -20.66 1.52 -12.59
C THR A 109 -20.06 0.12 -12.48
N SER A 110 -18.95 -0.04 -11.74
CA SER A 110 -18.34 -1.32 -11.43
C SER A 110 -18.86 -1.85 -10.09
N ARG A 111 -19.05 -3.17 -10.01
CA ARG A 111 -19.74 -3.84 -8.87
C ARG A 111 -18.77 -4.44 -7.84
N GLY A 112 -17.47 -4.15 -7.93
CA GLY A 112 -16.48 -4.66 -7.00
C GLY A 112 -16.61 -3.98 -5.64
N ALA A 113 -16.54 -4.78 -4.58
CA ALA A 113 -16.72 -4.31 -3.20
C ALA A 113 -15.65 -3.32 -2.71
N ASP A 114 -14.56 -3.13 -3.47
CA ASP A 114 -13.44 -2.24 -3.15
C ASP A 114 -13.10 -1.27 -4.29
N ASP A 115 -13.98 -1.12 -5.28
CA ASP A 115 -13.66 -0.36 -6.50
C ASP A 115 -13.50 1.14 -6.22
N GLN A 116 -14.16 1.69 -5.19
CA GLN A 116 -14.03 3.09 -4.77
C GLN A 116 -12.99 3.26 -3.65
N HIS A 117 -12.20 2.24 -3.32
CA HIS A 117 -11.08 2.41 -2.39
C HIS A 117 -10.00 3.22 -3.09
N ILE A 118 -9.49 4.23 -2.38
CA ILE A 118 -8.32 5.00 -2.80
C ILE A 118 -7.11 4.73 -1.91
N ASP A 119 -7.35 4.09 -0.75
CA ASP A 119 -6.32 3.58 0.15
C ASP A 119 -6.06 2.10 -0.14
N TRP A 120 -4.85 1.77 -0.61
CA TRP A 120 -4.54 0.41 -1.06
C TRP A 120 -3.43 -0.25 -0.24
N VAL A 121 -3.47 -1.57 -0.18
CA VAL A 121 -2.39 -2.40 0.39
C VAL A 121 -2.01 -3.43 -0.67
N LEU A 122 -0.88 -3.18 -1.33
CA LEU A 122 -0.30 -4.06 -2.33
C LEU A 122 0.86 -4.83 -1.71
N PHE A 123 1.10 -6.05 -2.16
CA PHE A 123 2.18 -6.87 -1.63
C PHE A 123 2.78 -7.78 -2.69
N ARG A 124 4.05 -8.13 -2.50
CA ARG A 124 4.74 -9.19 -3.23
C ARG A 124 5.55 -10.05 -2.28
N ASN A 125 5.65 -11.34 -2.62
CA ASN A 125 6.41 -12.31 -1.84
C ASN A 125 7.89 -12.28 -2.21
N GLY A 126 8.73 -12.64 -1.24
CA GLY A 126 10.12 -13.04 -1.47
C GLY A 126 10.26 -14.54 -1.70
N SER A 127 11.48 -14.99 -1.98
CA SER A 127 11.85 -16.40 -2.12
C SER A 127 11.73 -17.15 -0.78
N ASP A 128 12.23 -16.53 0.29
CA ASP A 128 12.37 -17.16 1.60
C ASP A 128 11.21 -16.82 2.55
N LEU A 129 10.75 -15.57 2.48
CA LEU A 129 9.59 -15.10 3.25
C LEU A 129 8.41 -14.90 2.30
N GLN A 130 7.27 -15.47 2.66
CA GLN A 130 6.03 -15.31 1.93
C GLN A 130 4.95 -14.85 2.90
N VAL A 131 4.08 -13.98 2.40
CA VAL A 131 2.88 -13.55 3.09
C VAL A 131 1.65 -13.88 2.25
N ALA A 132 0.55 -14.15 2.93
CA ALA A 132 -0.75 -14.26 2.30
C ALA A 132 -1.77 -13.44 3.12
N PRO A 133 -2.56 -12.56 2.50
CA PRO A 133 -3.66 -11.90 3.18
C PRO A 133 -4.60 -12.96 3.78
N ALA A 134 -4.82 -12.86 5.08
CA ALA A 134 -5.72 -13.72 5.85
C ALA A 134 -7.05 -13.01 6.13
N ARG A 135 -7.02 -11.68 6.20
CA ARG A 135 -8.20 -10.84 6.42
C ARG A 135 -7.94 -9.43 5.90
N TYR A 136 -8.96 -8.86 5.27
CA TYR A 136 -9.00 -7.46 4.86
C TYR A 136 -10.19 -6.79 5.55
N ARG A 137 -9.98 -5.63 6.16
CA ARG A 137 -11.03 -4.85 6.82
C ARG A 137 -10.86 -3.37 6.52
N VAL A 138 -11.99 -2.69 6.41
CA VAL A 138 -12.08 -1.23 6.50
C VAL A 138 -12.69 -0.92 7.85
N LEU A 139 -11.95 -0.22 8.72
CA LEU A 139 -12.36 0.04 10.09
C LEU A 139 -13.26 1.27 10.14
N THR A 140 -14.53 1.06 10.46
CA THR A 140 -15.58 2.11 10.43
C THR A 140 -15.95 2.60 11.83
N ASP A 141 -15.17 2.22 12.84
CA ASP A 141 -15.38 2.59 14.23
C ASP A 141 -15.28 4.12 14.44
N ARG A 142 -16.09 4.60 15.37
CA ARG A 142 -16.03 5.96 15.89
C ARG A 142 -15.19 6.03 17.16
N ALA A 143 -14.75 7.22 17.52
CA ALA A 143 -14.18 7.45 18.84
C ALA A 143 -15.16 6.99 19.95
N PRO A 144 -14.65 6.50 21.10
CA PRO A 144 -15.49 5.99 22.20
C PRO A 144 -16.59 6.97 22.62
N GLY A 145 -17.72 6.43 23.07
CA GLY A 145 -18.88 7.23 23.51
C GLY A 145 -19.68 7.84 22.35
N GLY A 146 -19.54 7.33 21.13
CA GLY A 146 -20.22 7.88 19.94
C GLY A 146 -19.56 9.15 19.40
N GLY A 147 -18.28 9.36 19.73
CA GLY A 147 -17.50 10.51 19.26
C GLY A 147 -17.30 10.55 17.74
N PRO A 148 -16.50 11.50 17.24
CA PRO A 148 -16.29 11.66 15.80
C PRO A 148 -15.51 10.47 15.21
N TYR A 149 -15.50 10.39 13.89
CA TYR A 149 -14.51 9.57 13.18
C TYR A 149 -13.12 10.17 13.39
N LEU A 150 -12.11 9.30 13.48
CA LEU A 150 -10.73 9.70 13.81
C LEU A 150 -9.99 10.38 12.63
N SER A 151 -10.49 10.18 11.42
CA SER A 151 -9.96 10.70 10.16
C SER A 151 -11.13 10.92 9.20
N ASP A 152 -10.90 11.58 8.07
CA ASP A 152 -11.80 11.60 6.92
C ASP A 152 -11.67 10.36 6.02
N HIS A 153 -10.72 9.47 6.32
CA HIS A 153 -10.59 8.16 5.71
C HIS A 153 -10.80 7.05 6.75
N PHE A 154 -11.45 5.97 6.34
CA PHE A 154 -11.48 4.73 7.09
C PHE A 154 -10.15 3.99 6.94
N PRO A 155 -9.50 3.56 8.03
CA PRO A 155 -8.28 2.77 7.95
C PRO A 155 -8.51 1.43 7.25
N VAL A 156 -7.64 1.11 6.29
CA VAL A 156 -7.52 -0.23 5.71
C VAL A 156 -6.58 -1.08 6.58
N CYS A 157 -7.08 -2.22 7.05
CA CYS A 157 -6.35 -3.15 7.89
C CYS A 157 -6.25 -4.52 7.20
N VAL A 158 -5.03 -4.97 6.92
CA VAL A 158 -4.76 -6.30 6.37
C VAL A 158 -3.98 -7.12 7.37
N ALA A 159 -4.54 -8.26 7.75
CA ALA A 159 -3.80 -9.28 8.51
C ALA A 159 -3.18 -10.26 7.52
N PHE A 160 -1.88 -10.51 7.64
CA PHE A 160 -1.16 -11.48 6.83
C PHE A 160 -0.80 -12.72 7.64
N THR A 161 -0.95 -13.91 7.06
CA THR A 161 -0.18 -15.08 7.49
C THR A 161 1.23 -14.98 6.92
N VAL A 162 2.22 -15.41 7.70
CA VAL A 162 3.63 -15.36 7.32
C VAL A 162 4.16 -16.78 7.26
N VAL A 163 4.76 -17.16 6.14
CA VAL A 163 5.41 -18.45 5.93
C VAL A 163 6.86 -18.23 5.58
N ARG A 164 7.76 -18.82 6.35
CA ARG A 164 9.19 -18.87 6.03
C ARG A 164 9.49 -20.21 5.38
N ARG A 165 9.94 -20.19 4.13
CA ARG A 165 10.47 -21.38 3.47
C ARG A 165 11.85 -21.66 4.09
N GLY A 166 12.01 -22.84 4.69
CA GLY A 166 13.29 -23.24 5.28
C GLY A 166 14.33 -23.38 4.18
N THR A 167 15.47 -22.72 4.34
CA THR A 167 16.68 -23.09 3.61
C THR A 167 17.14 -24.43 4.16
N SER A 168 17.40 -25.41 3.29
CA SER A 168 18.24 -26.55 3.68
C SER A 168 19.53 -25.99 4.26
N SER A 169 19.87 -26.42 5.47
CA SER A 169 21.02 -25.95 6.24
C SER A 169 22.31 -26.00 5.42
N GLY A 170 22.91 -24.85 5.16
CA GLY A 170 24.24 -24.77 4.56
C GLY A 170 24.51 -23.42 3.92
N GLU A 171 24.66 -22.36 4.72
CA GLU A 171 25.66 -21.30 4.51
C GLU A 171 25.44 -20.18 5.53
N VAL A 172 26.47 -19.94 6.33
CA VAL A 172 26.58 -18.78 7.22
C VAL A 172 27.18 -17.66 6.38
N TRP A 173 26.38 -16.66 6.04
CA TRP A 173 26.86 -15.43 5.40
C TRP A 173 27.19 -14.39 6.47
N HIS A 174 28.45 -13.95 6.50
CA HIS A 174 28.89 -12.75 7.20
C HIS A 174 28.63 -11.53 6.30
N GLU A 175 27.94 -10.52 6.82
CA GLU A 175 27.80 -9.22 6.15
C GLU A 175 28.67 -8.20 6.89
N SER A 176 29.74 -7.72 6.25
CA SER A 176 30.48 -6.55 6.66
C SER A 176 29.76 -5.31 6.16
N GLN A 177 29.22 -4.48 7.07
CA GLN A 177 28.80 -3.13 6.74
C GLN A 177 30.02 -2.31 6.33
N GLU A 178 30.23 -2.08 5.03
CA GLU A 178 31.01 -0.94 4.57
C GLU A 178 30.32 -0.26 3.39
N ARG A 179 30.07 1.05 3.59
CA ARG A 179 29.69 2.10 2.63
C ARG A 179 28.21 2.22 2.24
N SER A 180 27.45 2.85 3.13
CA SER A 180 26.43 3.82 2.71
C SER A 180 27.13 5.16 2.46
N GLU A 181 27.20 5.60 1.20
CA GLU A 181 27.51 6.99 0.86
C GLU A 181 26.18 7.75 0.73
N ASN A 182 25.65 8.24 1.86
CA ASN A 182 24.60 9.26 1.88
C ASN A 182 25.11 10.47 2.70
N PRO A 183 25.33 11.63 2.08
CA PRO A 183 25.79 12.83 2.77
C PRO A 183 24.58 13.58 3.34
N SER A 184 24.14 13.23 4.54
CA SER A 184 23.18 14.05 5.30
C SER A 184 23.63 14.45 6.70
N ASP A 185 24.83 14.05 7.12
CA ASP A 185 25.40 14.54 8.37
C ASP A 185 26.06 15.89 8.11
N GLY A 186 25.29 16.96 8.37
CA GLY A 186 25.81 18.32 8.42
C GLY A 186 26.99 18.44 9.40
N PRO A 187 27.89 19.43 9.20
CA PRO A 187 29.14 19.49 9.93
C PRO A 187 28.90 19.63 11.44
N ILE A 188 29.42 18.66 12.20
CA ILE A 188 29.53 18.75 13.66
C ILE A 188 30.51 19.88 13.97
N ARG A 189 29.99 21.04 14.39
CA ARG A 189 30.81 22.13 14.91
C ARG A 189 31.33 21.71 16.28
N SER A 190 32.63 21.45 16.39
CA SER A 190 33.30 21.34 17.68
C SER A 190 33.25 22.69 18.38
N ARG A 191 32.70 22.72 19.60
CA ARG A 191 32.91 23.83 20.54
C ARG A 191 34.19 23.53 21.31
N LEU A 192 35.16 24.43 21.20
CA LEU A 192 36.07 24.73 22.29
C LEU A 192 35.28 25.36 23.45
#